data_AF-A0A1G5HIB7-F1
#
_entry.id   AF-A0A1G5HIB7-F1
#
_cell.length_a   1.000
_cell.length_b   1.000
_cell.length_c   1.000
_cell.angle_alpha   90.00
_cell.angle_beta   90.00
_cell.angle_gamma   90.00
#
_symmetry.space_group_name_H-M   'P 1'
#
loop_
_entity.id
_entity.type
_entity.pdbx_description
1 polymer ?
#
loop_
_entity_poly.entity_id
_entity_poly.type
_entity_poly.pdbx_seq_one_letter_code
_entity_poly.pdbx_strand_id
1 'polypeptide(L)'
;MDTPAGLPRVPEVLLPKVEELGEGRDGWLGGGLGVRQEASQAVGPPVLMGEMELTEQEARELNLLFHRYKGRPVCKDPGDARPGLLVSPRTLRWNGADRAYVEFNILGIL
;
A
#
# COMPACT_ATOMS: atom_id res chain seq x y z
N MET A 1 -19.16 -6.27 0.46
CA MET A 1 -18.20 -7.05 -0.32
C MET A 1 -17.34 -7.77 0.70
N ASP A 2 -17.43 -9.10 0.77
CA ASP A 2 -16.64 -9.89 1.70
C ASP A 2 -15.16 -9.83 1.28
N THR A 3 -14.28 -9.44 2.19
CA THR A 3 -12.83 -9.59 2.02
C THR A 3 -12.54 -11.02 1.49
N PRO A 4 -11.71 -11.20 0.45
CA PRO A 4 -11.43 -12.53 -0.08
C PRO A 4 -10.98 -13.45 1.06
N ALA A 5 -11.80 -14.46 1.35
CA ALA A 5 -11.63 -15.30 2.52
C ALA A 5 -10.22 -15.94 2.53
N GLY A 6 -9.48 -15.73 3.61
CA GLY A 6 -8.17 -16.37 3.85
C GLY A 6 -6.94 -15.56 3.45
N LEU A 7 -7.08 -14.34 2.92
CA LEU A 7 -5.91 -13.48 2.69
C LEU A 7 -5.42 -12.81 3.98
N PRO A 8 -4.09 -12.72 4.19
CA PRO A 8 -3.52 -11.95 5.29
C PRO A 8 -3.89 -10.47 5.13
N ARG A 9 -4.13 -9.79 6.25
CA ARG A 9 -4.50 -8.37 6.27
C ARG A 9 -3.30 -7.48 6.52
N VAL A 10 -3.36 -6.25 6.00
CA VAL A 10 -2.50 -5.16 6.45
C VAL A 10 -2.82 -4.91 7.94
N PRO A 11 -1.81 -4.91 8.84
CA PRO A 11 -2.01 -4.61 10.25
C PRO A 11 -2.73 -3.28 10.44
N GLU A 12 -3.69 -3.22 11.37
CA GLU A 12 -4.52 -2.03 11.59
C GLU A 12 -3.69 -0.77 11.88
N VAL A 13 -2.58 -0.93 12.62
CA VAL A 13 -1.66 0.16 12.94
C VAL A 13 -0.98 0.77 11.70
N LEU A 14 -0.90 0.03 10.59
CA LEU A 14 -0.31 0.50 9.34
C LEU A 14 -1.34 1.04 8.35
N LEU A 15 -2.65 0.86 8.60
CA LEU A 15 -3.70 1.29 7.68
C LEU A 15 -3.64 2.78 7.37
N PRO A 16 -3.49 3.70 8.35
CA PRO A 16 -3.39 5.13 8.07
C PRO A 16 -2.21 5.45 7.15
N LYS A 17 -1.05 4.81 7.38
CA LYS A 17 0.16 5.01 6.56
C LYS A 17 -0.04 4.53 5.13
N VAL A 18 -0.63 3.36 4.95
CA VAL A 18 -0.91 2.81 3.61
C VAL A 18 -1.97 3.65 2.89
N GLU A 19 -2.91 4.24 3.62
CA GLU A 19 -3.88 5.19 3.08
C GLU A 19 -3.25 6.52 2.66
N GLU A 20 -2.36 7.08 3.48
CA GLU A 20 -1.57 8.29 3.16
C GLU A 20 -0.75 8.10 1.87
N LEU A 21 -0.14 6.93 1.65
CA LEU A 21 0.51 6.62 0.37
C LEU A 21 -0.44 6.73 -0.83
N GLY A 22 -1.70 6.35 -0.64
CA GLY A 22 -2.76 6.44 -1.65
C GLY A 22 -3.32 7.85 -1.84
N GLU A 23 -2.97 8.80 -0.97
CA GLU A 23 -3.43 10.20 -1.00
C GLU A 23 -2.37 11.21 -1.45
N GLY A 24 -1.09 10.83 -1.41
CA GLY A 24 0.03 11.69 -1.79
C GLY A 24 -0.04 12.22 -3.23
N ARG A 25 0.93 13.03 -3.64
CA ARG A 25 0.96 13.72 -4.97
C ARG A 25 0.95 12.77 -6.19
N ASP A 26 1.23 11.48 -5.98
CA ASP A 26 1.10 10.36 -6.94
C ASP A 26 0.05 9.31 -6.50
N GLY A 27 -0.73 9.63 -5.47
CA GLY A 27 -1.75 8.83 -4.81
C GLY A 27 -3.11 8.89 -5.53
N TRP A 28 -3.64 7.70 -5.78
CA TRP A 28 -4.70 7.41 -6.75
C TRP A 28 -6.15 7.77 -6.34
N LEU A 29 -6.41 8.45 -5.22
CA LEU A 29 -7.78 8.58 -4.71
C LEU A 29 -8.30 10.02 -4.51
N GLY A 30 -7.58 11.06 -4.95
CA GLY A 30 -7.93 12.45 -4.60
C GLY A 30 -8.08 13.48 -5.73
N GLY A 31 -7.79 13.16 -6.99
CA GLY A 31 -7.63 14.23 -7.99
C GLY A 31 -7.85 13.84 -9.44
N GLY A 32 -9.11 13.71 -9.84
CA GLY A 32 -9.51 13.94 -11.22
C GLY A 32 -9.25 12.80 -12.21
N LEU A 33 -10.27 12.55 -13.02
CA LEU A 33 -10.15 12.10 -14.40
C LEU A 33 -9.18 13.03 -15.17
N GLY A 34 -7.88 12.80 -15.00
CA GLY A 34 -6.86 13.77 -15.42
C GLY A 34 -5.45 13.18 -15.56
N VAL A 35 -5.30 11.87 -15.75
CA VAL A 35 -4.11 11.35 -16.45
C VAL A 35 -4.54 11.01 -17.86
N ARG A 36 -4.31 12.01 -18.71
CA ARG A 36 -4.19 11.93 -20.17
C ARG A 36 -3.68 10.55 -20.57
N GLN A 37 -4.36 9.96 -21.54
CA GLN A 37 -4.00 8.72 -22.23
C GLN A 37 -2.57 8.76 -22.78
N GLU A 38 -1.55 8.49 -21.96
CA GLU A 38 -0.18 8.19 -22.38
C GLU A 38 0.49 7.12 -21.49
N ALA A 39 -0.30 6.28 -20.81
CA ALA A 39 0.20 5.09 -20.12
C ALA A 39 0.10 3.84 -21.03
N SER A 40 0.61 3.94 -22.25
CA SER A 40 0.90 2.81 -23.11
C SER A 40 2.42 2.68 -23.19
N GLN A 41 3.04 2.08 -22.17
CA GLN A 41 4.37 1.42 -22.25
C GLN A 41 4.96 0.89 -20.92
N ALA A 42 4.29 1.02 -19.76
CA ALA A 42 4.75 0.36 -18.53
C ALA A 42 4.04 -0.99 -18.33
N VAL A 43 4.70 -2.10 -18.65
CA VAL A 43 4.20 -3.47 -18.45
C VAL A 43 4.35 -3.87 -16.97
N GLY A 44 3.56 -3.27 -16.09
CA GLY A 44 3.57 -3.61 -14.66
C GLY A 44 2.31 -3.14 -13.94
N PRO A 45 1.93 -3.78 -12.82
CA PRO A 45 0.81 -3.33 -12.01
C PRO A 45 1.07 -1.92 -11.46
N PRO A 46 0.02 -1.10 -11.24
CA PRO A 46 0.17 0.18 -10.56
C PRO A 46 0.78 -0.01 -9.17
N VAL A 47 1.53 0.99 -8.67
CA VAL A 47 2.32 0.89 -7.43
C VAL A 47 1.90 2.00 -6.48
N LEU A 48 1.64 1.66 -5.21
CA LEU A 48 1.61 2.60 -4.10
C LEU A 48 3.02 2.72 -3.53
N MET A 49 3.57 3.93 -3.50
CA MET A 49 4.94 4.13 -3.03
C MET A 49 5.12 5.49 -2.36
N GLY A 50 6.05 5.55 -1.43
CA GLY A 50 6.37 6.78 -0.71
C GLY A 50 7.20 6.55 0.53
N GLU A 51 7.57 7.64 1.17
CA GLU A 51 8.22 7.63 2.48
C GLU A 51 7.18 7.64 3.60
N MET A 52 7.44 6.89 4.66
CA MET A 52 6.65 6.84 5.89
C MET A 52 7.54 7.20 7.07
N GLU A 53 7.03 8.08 7.94
CA GLU A 53 7.51 8.19 9.32
C GLU A 53 6.69 7.24 10.19
N LEU A 54 7.37 6.44 11.00
CA LEU A 54 6.83 5.29 11.73
C LEU A 54 7.27 5.34 13.19
N THR A 55 6.31 5.13 14.07
CA THR A 55 6.58 4.75 15.47
C THR A 55 7.27 3.39 15.54
N GLU A 56 7.86 3.06 16.69
CA GLU A 56 8.51 1.76 16.90
C GLU A 56 7.56 0.57 16.65
N GLN A 57 6.29 0.70 17.07
CA GLN A 57 5.27 -0.31 16.85
C GLN A 57 4.95 -0.48 15.36
N GLU A 58 4.73 0.62 14.63
CA GLU A 58 4.50 0.59 13.18
C GLU A 58 5.70 -0.01 12.44
N ALA A 59 6.93 0.39 12.81
CA ALA A 59 8.14 -0.14 12.19
C ALA A 59 8.28 -1.66 12.39
N ARG A 60 7.94 -2.16 13.58
CA ARG A 60 7.93 -3.61 13.87
C ARG A 60 6.91 -4.34 13.00
N GLU A 61 5.67 -3.86 12.95
CA GLU A 61 4.62 -4.47 12.13
C GLU A 61 4.93 -4.38 10.63
N LEU A 62 5.52 -3.28 10.18
CA LEU A 62 5.94 -3.09 8.79
C LEU A 62 7.03 -4.11 8.40
N ASN A 63 8.04 -4.29 9.26
CA ASN A 63 9.06 -5.30 9.07
C ASN A 63 8.45 -6.71 9.01
N LEU A 64 7.50 -7.03 9.89
CA LEU A 64 6.81 -8.33 9.88
C LEU A 64 5.98 -8.54 8.62
N LEU A 65 5.25 -7.53 8.17
CA LEU A 65 4.44 -7.54 6.95
C LEU A 65 5.33 -7.82 5.73
N PHE A 66 6.41 -7.05 5.56
CA PHE A 66 7.34 -7.24 4.44
C PHE A 66 8.11 -8.56 4.55
N HIS A 67 8.54 -8.97 5.74
CA HIS A 67 9.26 -10.23 5.91
C HIS A 67 8.40 -11.45 5.55
N ARG A 68 7.13 -11.48 5.98
CA ARG A 68 6.24 -12.63 5.78
C ARG A 68 5.58 -12.65 4.41
N TYR A 69 5.28 -11.48 3.85
CA TYR A 69 4.39 -11.35 2.70
C TYR A 69 5.01 -10.63 1.50
N LYS A 70 6.35 -10.46 1.44
CA LYS A 70 7.01 -9.92 0.25
C LYS A 70 6.59 -10.67 -1.03
N GLY A 71 6.07 -9.94 -2.00
CA GLY A 71 5.57 -10.46 -3.27
C GLY A 71 4.28 -11.27 -3.16
N ARG A 72 3.66 -11.37 -1.98
CA ARG A 72 2.41 -12.10 -1.74
C ARG A 72 1.25 -11.12 -1.55
N PRO A 73 0.03 -11.47 -1.98
CA PRO A 73 -1.14 -10.62 -1.77
C PRO A 73 -1.47 -10.48 -0.28
N VAL A 74 -1.74 -9.24 0.12
CA VAL A 74 -2.29 -8.86 1.41
C VAL A 74 -3.50 -7.94 1.17
N CYS A 75 -4.51 -8.06 2.00
CA CYS A 75 -5.71 -7.25 1.92
C CYS A 75 -5.59 -6.02 2.82
N LYS A 76 -5.84 -4.85 2.27
CA LYS A 76 -6.28 -3.69 3.04
C LYS A 76 -7.80 -3.69 2.97
N ASP A 77 -8.46 -3.91 4.11
CA ASP A 77 -9.93 -3.93 4.15
C ASP A 77 -10.54 -2.58 3.76
N PRO A 78 -11.79 -2.57 3.25
CA PRO A 78 -12.51 -1.33 3.01
C PRO A 78 -12.67 -0.55 4.32
N GLY A 79 -12.37 0.75 4.27
CA GLY A 79 -12.71 1.68 5.33
C GLY A 79 -14.07 2.34 5.04
N ASP A 80 -14.62 3.07 6.01
CA ASP A 80 -15.96 3.69 5.89
C ASP A 80 -16.14 4.58 4.65
N ALA A 81 -15.05 5.15 4.13
CA ALA A 81 -15.05 6.06 2.99
C ALA A 81 -14.23 5.57 1.78
N ARG A 82 -13.62 4.37 1.84
CA ARG A 82 -12.62 3.95 0.84
C ARG A 82 -12.75 2.47 0.49
N PRO A 83 -12.59 2.12 -0.80
CA PRO A 83 -12.65 0.73 -1.21
C PRO A 83 -11.51 -0.08 -0.58
N GLY A 84 -11.72 -1.38 -0.47
CA GLY A 84 -10.65 -2.30 -0.08
C GLY A 84 -9.62 -2.38 -1.19
N LEU A 85 -8.39 -2.74 -0.84
CA LEU A 85 -7.32 -2.91 -1.80
C LEU A 85 -6.65 -4.27 -1.61
N LEU A 86 -6.42 -4.94 -2.72
CA LEU A 86 -5.51 -6.07 -2.78
C LEU A 86 -4.14 -5.55 -3.20
N VAL A 87 -3.16 -5.64 -2.30
CA VAL A 87 -1.80 -5.15 -2.54
C VAL A 87 -0.76 -6.24 -2.29
N SER A 88 0.46 -6.07 -2.78
CA SER A 88 1.58 -6.94 -2.40
C SER A 88 2.81 -6.11 -2.01
N PRO A 89 3.41 -6.33 -0.81
CA PRO A 89 4.64 -5.67 -0.41
C PRO A 89 5.78 -5.97 -1.40
N ARG A 90 6.43 -4.94 -1.92
CA ARG A 90 7.49 -5.07 -2.95
C ARG A 90 8.85 -4.64 -2.41
N THR A 91 8.96 -3.38 -2.02
CA THR A 91 10.24 -2.76 -1.59
C THR A 91 10.07 -2.16 -0.21
N LEU A 92 11.04 -2.40 0.67
CA LEU A 92 11.20 -1.74 1.96
C LEU A 92 12.66 -1.31 2.08
N ARG A 93 12.90 -0.01 2.27
CA ARG A 93 14.23 0.56 2.50
C ARG A 93 14.16 1.53 3.67
N TRP A 94 14.94 1.26 4.71
CA TRP A 94 15.04 2.12 5.88
C TRP A 94 15.96 3.31 5.60
N ASN A 95 15.54 4.50 6.04
CA ASN A 95 16.29 5.75 5.97
C ASN A 95 16.37 6.39 7.37
N GLY A 96 17.04 5.70 8.29
CA GLY A 96 17.04 6.03 9.72
C GLY A 96 16.27 5.00 10.55
N ALA A 97 16.02 5.32 11.81
CA ALA A 97 15.38 4.41 12.75
C ALA A 97 13.84 4.37 12.63
N ASP A 98 13.25 5.47 12.17
CA ASP A 98 11.82 5.75 12.18
C ASP A 98 11.28 6.12 10.80
N ARG A 99 12.11 6.08 9.76
CA ARG A 99 11.72 6.43 8.38
C ARG A 99 11.99 5.30 7.43
N ALA A 100 11.01 4.99 6.59
CA ALA A 100 11.13 3.97 5.56
C ALA A 100 10.52 4.43 4.24
N TYR A 101 11.21 4.15 3.13
CA TYR A 101 10.62 4.14 1.82
C TYR A 101 10.01 2.77 1.54
N VAL A 102 8.76 2.75 1.09
CA VAL A 102 8.01 1.52 0.82
C VAL A 102 7.39 1.54 -0.57
N GLU A 103 7.21 0.35 -1.13
CA GLU A 103 6.45 0.12 -2.36
C GLU A 103 5.51 -1.09 -2.17
N PHE A 104 4.28 -0.95 -2.64
CA PHE A 104 3.30 -2.02 -2.77
C PHE A 104 2.78 -2.06 -4.21
N ASN A 105 2.73 -3.24 -4.82
CA ASN A 105 1.96 -3.38 -6.07
C ASN A 105 0.47 -3.39 -5.73
N ILE A 106 -0.34 -2.72 -6.53
CA ILE A 106 -1.79 -2.80 -6.49
C ILE A 106 -2.21 -3.93 -7.42
N LEU A 107 -2.83 -4.97 -6.85
CA LEU A 107 -3.29 -6.15 -7.58
C LEU A 107 -4.78 -6.07 -7.93
N GLY A 108 -5.54 -5.25 -7.20
CA GLY A 108 -6.97 -5.02 -7.46
C GLY A 108 -7.64 -4.14 -6.40
N ILE A 109 -8.85 -3.71 -6.71
CA ILE A 109 -9.77 -3.01 -5.80
C ILE A 109 -10.82 -4.04 -5.36
N LEU A 110 -11.16 -4.05 -4.06
CA LEU A 110 -12.10 -4.98 -3.44
C LEU A 110 -13.44 -4.34 -3.09
#